data_AF-A0A3D5CF37-F1
#
_entry.id   AF-A0A3D5CF37-F1
#
_cell.length_a   1.000
_cell.length_b   1.000
_cell.length_c   1.000
_cell.angle_alpha   90.00
_cell.angle_beta   90.00
_cell.angle_gamma   90.00
#
_symmetry.space_group_name_H-M   'P 1'
#
loop_
_entity.id
_entity.type
_entity.pdbx_description
1 polymer ?
#
loop_
_entity_poly.entity_id
_entity_poly.type
_entity_poly.pdbx_seq_one_letter_code
_entity_poly.pdbx_strand_id
1 'polypeptide(L)'
;MHLNPYGEYAVLLAASLANDWPEDRAGIVDRAESYGMQTPFANPQADDYTGVRRVIDRWLEVVDEPLPQRRADLLNQHLAEAAAYPRLTDHHDEGWHLHYRDQDQALPHVLEAVISV
;
A
#
# COMPACT_ATOMS: atom_id res chain seq x y z
N MET A 1 1.12 16.98 2.62
CA MET A 1 2.10 16.01 3.15
C MET A 1 3.24 15.96 2.16
N HIS A 2 4.50 16.08 2.59
CA HIS A 2 5.62 15.79 1.71
C HIS A 2 5.85 14.28 1.77
N LEU A 3 5.71 13.60 0.64
CA LEU A 3 5.96 12.17 0.54
C LEU A 3 7.47 11.93 0.45
N ASN A 4 7.92 10.76 0.90
CA ASN A 4 9.24 10.28 0.50
C ASN A 4 9.31 10.28 -1.04
N PRO A 5 10.48 10.55 -1.66
CA PRO A 5 10.59 10.66 -3.12
C PRO A 5 10.18 9.39 -3.88
N TYR A 6 9.93 8.29 -3.18
CA TYR A 6 9.45 7.01 -3.71
C TYR A 6 7.97 6.74 -3.43
N GLY A 7 7.23 7.62 -2.74
CA GLY A 7 5.86 7.36 -2.28
C GLY A 7 4.73 7.82 -3.22
N GLU A 8 5.04 8.63 -4.24
CA GLU A 8 3.99 9.18 -5.12
C GLU A 8 3.20 8.09 -5.85
N TYR A 9 3.89 7.08 -6.40
CA TYR A 9 3.21 6.01 -7.15
C TYR A 9 2.22 5.24 -6.26
N ALA A 10 2.54 5.06 -4.97
CA ALA A 10 1.70 4.35 -4.02
C ALA A 10 0.39 5.09 -3.75
N VAL A 11 0.47 6.41 -3.59
CA VAL A 11 -0.71 7.27 -3.41
C VAL A 11 -1.56 7.31 -4.69
N LEU A 12 -0.92 7.36 -5.87
CA LEU A 12 -1.64 7.31 -7.14
C LEU A 12 -2.32 5.95 -7.37
N LEU A 13 -1.67 4.84 -6.99
CA LEU A 13 -2.27 3.50 -7.01
C LEU A 13 -3.50 3.44 -6.10
N ALA A 14 -3.38 3.88 -4.84
CA ALA A 14 -4.49 3.91 -3.89
C ALA A 14 -5.68 4.72 -4.42
N ALA A 15 -5.41 5.91 -4.96
CA ALA A 15 -6.42 6.75 -5.59
C ALA A 15 -7.07 6.06 -6.81
N SER A 16 -6.29 5.36 -7.64
CA SER A 16 -6.83 4.63 -8.80
C SER A 16 -7.81 3.53 -8.38
N LEU A 17 -7.48 2.78 -7.32
CA LEU A 17 -8.33 1.71 -6.79
C LEU A 17 -9.59 2.27 -6.16
N ALA A 18 -9.48 3.38 -5.40
CA ALA A 18 -10.62 4.05 -4.81
C ALA A 18 -11.61 4.59 -5.87
N ASN A 19 -11.08 5.14 -6.96
CA ASN A 19 -11.90 5.74 -8.01
C ASN A 19 -12.52 4.72 -8.98
N ASP A 20 -11.84 3.60 -9.21
CA ASP A 20 -12.26 2.55 -10.14
C ASP A 20 -11.82 1.19 -9.60
N TRP A 21 -12.74 0.56 -8.84
CA TRP A 21 -12.49 -0.67 -8.12
C TRP A 21 -12.54 -1.89 -9.06
N PRO A 22 -11.47 -2.70 -9.15
CA PRO A 22 -11.45 -3.88 -10.02
C PRO A 22 -12.48 -4.95 -9.61
N GLU A 23 -12.93 -5.76 -10.56
CA GLU A 23 -13.91 -6.84 -10.31
C GLU A 23 -13.37 -7.98 -9.45
N ASP A 24 -12.05 -8.20 -9.46
CA ASP A 24 -11.41 -9.30 -8.76
C ASP A 24 -9.97 -8.99 -8.31
N ARG A 25 -9.34 -9.98 -7.68
CA ARG A 25 -7.95 -9.90 -7.20
C ARG A 25 -6.96 -9.68 -8.35
N ALA A 26 -7.19 -10.29 -9.52
CA ALA A 26 -6.28 -10.18 -10.64
C ALA A 26 -6.24 -8.74 -11.15
N GLY A 27 -7.39 -8.08 -11.27
CA GLY A 27 -7.47 -6.68 -11.64
C GLY A 27 -6.78 -5.73 -10.66
N ILE A 28 -6.72 -6.07 -9.36
CA ILE A 28 -5.93 -5.31 -8.38
C ILE A 28 -4.43 -5.47 -8.63
N VAL A 29 -3.97 -6.70 -8.91
CA VAL A 29 -2.56 -6.97 -9.23
C VAL A 29 -2.15 -6.26 -10.52
N ASP A 30 -2.96 -6.38 -11.58
CA ASP A 30 -2.73 -5.69 -12.85
C ASP A 30 -2.66 -4.16 -12.66
N ARG A 31 -3.53 -3.61 -11.81
CA ARG A 31 -3.49 -2.19 -11.45
C ARG A 31 -2.19 -1.85 -10.72
N ALA A 32 -1.78 -2.63 -9.72
CA ALA A 32 -0.54 -2.39 -8.99
C ALA A 32 0.69 -2.41 -9.92
N GLU A 33 0.76 -3.38 -10.82
CA GLU A 33 1.83 -3.48 -11.83
C GLU A 33 1.85 -2.25 -12.76
N SER A 34 0.68 -1.75 -13.18
CA SER A 34 0.58 -0.55 -14.03
C SER A 34 1.10 0.73 -13.36
N TYR A 35 1.15 0.78 -12.03
CA TYR A 35 1.73 1.86 -11.23
C TYR A 35 3.19 1.59 -10.81
N GLY A 36 3.81 0.52 -11.33
CA GLY A 36 5.22 0.21 -11.11
C GLY A 36 5.51 -0.76 -9.97
N MET A 37 4.50 -1.38 -9.34
CA MET A 37 4.75 -2.41 -8.34
C MET A 37 5.10 -3.75 -9.02
N GLN A 38 6.40 -4.03 -9.19
CA GLN A 38 6.88 -5.29 -9.76
C GLN A 38 7.03 -6.42 -8.73
N THR A 39 6.49 -6.25 -7.52
CA THR A 39 6.62 -7.25 -6.45
C THR A 39 5.74 -8.46 -6.75
N PRO A 40 6.29 -9.70 -6.79
CA PRO A 40 5.48 -10.90 -6.85
C PRO A 40 4.70 -11.03 -5.53
N PHE A 41 3.37 -10.93 -5.58
CA PHE A 41 2.48 -11.19 -4.45
C PHE A 41 2.41 -12.69 -4.15
N ALA A 42 3.53 -13.24 -3.67
CA ALA A 42 3.88 -14.65 -3.65
C ALA A 42 3.01 -15.52 -2.72
N ASN A 43 2.22 -14.91 -1.83
CA ASN A 43 1.38 -15.60 -0.86
C ASN A 43 -0.11 -15.22 -1.02
N PRO A 44 -0.80 -15.70 -2.08
CA PRO A 44 -2.20 -15.37 -2.31
C PRO A 44 -3.09 -15.93 -1.20
N GLN A 45 -3.95 -15.09 -0.63
CA GLN A 45 -4.96 -15.49 0.34
C GLN A 45 -6.37 -15.42 -0.24
N ALA A 46 -7.27 -16.26 0.26
CA ALA A 46 -8.66 -16.31 -0.19
C ALA A 46 -9.41 -14.99 0.05
N ASP A 47 -9.01 -14.23 1.07
CA ASP A 47 -9.62 -12.95 1.44
C ASP A 47 -8.87 -11.73 0.88
N ASP A 48 -7.84 -11.91 0.04
CA ASP A 48 -7.02 -10.81 -0.51
C ASP A 48 -7.88 -9.68 -1.07
N TYR A 49 -8.85 -10.01 -1.94
CA TYR A 49 -9.72 -9.02 -2.57
C TYR A 49 -10.47 -8.16 -1.55
N THR A 50 -11.10 -8.81 -0.56
CA THR A 50 -11.78 -8.11 0.54
C THR A 50 -10.82 -7.43 1.50
N GLY A 51 -9.60 -7.95 1.65
CA GLY A 51 -8.52 -7.36 2.42
C GLY A 51 -8.09 -6.03 1.83
N VAL A 52 -7.82 -5.98 0.52
CA VAL A 52 -7.42 -4.73 -0.15
C VAL A 52 -8.55 -3.71 -0.06
N ARG A 53 -9.82 -4.14 -0.16
CA ARG A 53 -10.95 -3.22 0.01
C ARG A 53 -10.91 -2.52 1.36
N ARG A 54 -10.66 -3.28 2.44
CA ARG A 54 -10.49 -2.71 3.79
C ARG A 54 -9.31 -1.74 3.88
N VAL A 55 -8.19 -2.05 3.22
CA VAL A 55 -7.01 -1.16 3.19
C VAL A 55 -7.38 0.17 2.54
N ILE A 56 -8.04 0.14 1.38
CA ILE A 56 -8.43 1.36 0.66
C ILE A 56 -9.51 2.13 1.41
N ASP A 57 -10.51 1.45 1.99
CA ASP A 57 -11.56 2.11 2.79
C ASP A 57 -10.95 2.84 4.00
N ARG A 58 -10.01 2.21 4.73
CA ARG A 58 -9.33 2.85 5.85
C ARG A 58 -8.40 4.00 5.41
N TRP A 59 -7.71 3.85 4.27
CA TRP A 59 -6.92 4.96 3.71
C TRP A 59 -7.81 6.16 3.34
N LEU A 60 -9.02 5.93 2.82
CA LEU A 60 -9.97 7.01 2.55
C LEU A 60 -10.39 7.75 3.82
N GLU A 61 -10.44 7.10 4.99
CA GLU A 61 -10.67 7.79 6.27
C GLU A 61 -9.58 8.84 6.55
N VAL A 62 -8.31 8.54 6.20
CA VAL A 62 -7.21 9.51 6.29
C VAL A 62 -7.40 10.66 5.30
N VAL A 63 -7.76 10.35 4.06
CA VAL A 63 -7.97 11.36 3.00
C VAL A 63 -9.11 12.32 3.37
N ASP A 64 -10.22 11.79 3.86
CA ASP A 64 -11.46 12.51 4.13
C ASP A 64 -11.46 13.24 5.49
N GLU A 65 -10.58 12.87 6.44
CA GLU A 65 -10.51 13.53 7.76
C GLU A 65 -10.09 15.00 7.62
N PRO A 66 -10.96 15.97 7.98
CA PRO A 66 -10.69 17.39 7.78
C PRO A 66 -9.70 17.98 8.79
N LEU A 67 -9.53 17.37 9.96
CA LEU A 67 -8.69 17.89 11.03
C LEU A 67 -7.25 17.37 10.91
N PRO A 68 -6.24 18.24 10.71
CA PRO A 68 -4.86 17.80 10.48
C PRO A 68 -4.28 16.88 11.55
N GLN A 69 -4.56 17.14 12.83
CA GLN A 69 -4.11 16.28 13.93
C GLN A 69 -4.74 14.89 13.85
N ARG A 70 -6.06 14.79 13.65
CA ARG A 70 -6.75 13.51 13.56
C ARG A 70 -6.31 12.71 12.34
N ARG A 71 -6.07 13.39 11.22
CA ARG A 71 -5.52 12.77 10.01
C ARG A 71 -4.14 12.16 10.29
N ALA A 72 -3.28 12.88 11.00
CA ALA A 72 -1.97 12.38 11.39
C ALA A 72 -2.09 11.18 12.36
N ASP A 73 -3.02 11.23 13.31
CA ASP A 73 -3.25 10.12 14.25
C ASP A 73 -3.71 8.85 13.53
N LEU A 74 -4.64 8.97 12.57
CA LEU A 74 -5.06 7.85 11.73
C LEU A 74 -3.86 7.28 10.94
N LEU A 75 -3.13 8.13 10.22
CA LEU A 75 -1.97 7.69 9.45
C LEU A 75 -0.89 7.01 10.33
N ASN A 76 -0.64 7.53 11.53
CA ASN A 76 0.29 6.93 12.48
C ASN A 76 -0.19 5.55 12.96
N GLN A 77 -1.50 5.36 13.15
CA GLN A 77 -2.06 4.05 13.48
C GLN A 77 -1.83 3.05 12.33
N HIS A 78 -2.09 3.46 11.09
CA HIS A 78 -1.81 2.65 9.90
C HIS A 78 -0.34 2.23 9.81
N LEU A 79 0.58 3.19 9.97
CA LEU A 79 2.01 2.94 10.00
C LEU A 79 2.39 1.95 11.11
N ALA A 80 1.81 2.08 12.31
CA ALA A 80 2.11 1.20 13.43
C ALA A 80 1.60 -0.25 13.21
N GLU A 81 0.51 -0.43 12.47
CA GLU A 81 -0.07 -1.75 12.17
C GLU A 81 0.64 -2.44 11.00
N ALA A 82 1.02 -1.68 9.96
CA ALA A 82 1.53 -2.24 8.72
C ALA A 82 3.07 -2.29 8.65
N ALA A 83 3.77 -1.40 9.36
CA ALA A 83 5.21 -1.33 9.25
C ALA A 83 5.91 -2.45 10.03
N ALA A 84 6.96 -3.01 9.43
CA ALA A 84 7.94 -3.86 10.08
C ALA A 84 9.28 -3.13 10.23
N TYR A 85 10.25 -3.78 10.88
CA TYR A 85 11.61 -3.24 10.99
C TYR A 85 12.21 -2.95 9.60
N PRO A 86 12.96 -1.84 9.45
CA PRO A 86 13.50 -1.41 8.16
C PRO A 86 14.50 -2.42 7.60
N ARG A 87 14.40 -2.69 6.29
CA ARG A 87 15.32 -3.57 5.54
C ARG A 87 15.76 -2.89 4.26
N LEU A 88 17.03 -3.07 3.91
CA LEU A 88 17.56 -2.68 2.60
C LEU A 88 17.50 -3.90 1.68
N THR A 89 16.84 -3.79 0.54
CA THR A 89 16.71 -4.85 -0.46
C THR A 89 17.11 -4.34 -1.82
N ASP A 90 17.60 -5.25 -2.66
CA ASP A 90 17.91 -5.01 -4.06
C ASP A 90 17.17 -6.07 -4.87
N HIS A 91 16.15 -5.63 -5.62
CA HIS A 91 15.28 -6.51 -6.38
C HIS A 91 14.69 -5.80 -7.60
N HIS A 92 14.26 -6.59 -8.58
CA HIS A 92 13.57 -6.13 -9.81
C HIS A 92 14.35 -5.06 -10.61
N ASP A 93 15.70 -5.09 -10.56
CA ASP A 93 16.57 -4.12 -11.23
C ASP A 93 16.33 -2.65 -10.83
N GLU A 94 15.72 -2.42 -9.66
CA GLU A 94 15.44 -1.08 -9.09
C GLU A 94 16.61 -0.53 -8.24
N GLY A 95 17.64 -1.36 -8.01
CA GLY A 95 18.76 -1.06 -7.12
C GLY A 95 18.39 -1.13 -5.63
N TRP A 96 19.35 -0.79 -4.76
CA TRP A 96 19.16 -0.84 -3.32
C TRP A 96 18.16 0.22 -2.82
N HIS A 97 17.10 -0.22 -2.14
CA HIS A 97 16.12 0.67 -1.54
C HIS A 97 15.57 0.12 -0.22
N LEU A 98 14.95 1.00 0.55
CA LEU A 98 14.50 0.72 1.91
C LEU A 98 13.03 0.30 1.94
N HIS A 99 12.75 -0.81 2.63
CA HIS A 99 11.41 -1.30 2.93
C HIS A 99 11.11 -1.20 4.42
N TYR A 100 9.89 -0.78 4.74
CA TYR A 100 9.31 -0.85 6.09
C TYR A 100 8.29 -2.01 6.19
N ARG A 101 8.56 -3.16 5.57
CA ARG A 101 7.66 -4.34 5.55
C ARG A 101 8.42 -5.66 5.56
N ASP A 102 7.74 -6.75 5.92
CA ASP A 102 8.25 -8.13 5.88
C ASP A 102 8.29 -8.74 4.46
N GLN A 103 9.06 -9.83 4.30
CA GLN A 103 9.38 -10.44 2.99
C GLN A 103 8.29 -11.36 2.40
N ASP A 104 7.29 -11.78 3.17
CA ASP A 104 6.25 -12.72 2.72
C ASP A 104 4.86 -12.28 3.17
N GLN A 105 4.32 -11.28 2.47
CA GLN A 105 3.07 -10.65 2.88
C GLN A 105 2.02 -10.78 1.79
N ALA A 106 0.80 -11.09 2.23
CA ALA A 106 -0.36 -11.12 1.37
C ALA A 106 -0.56 -9.74 0.70
N LEU A 107 -1.20 -9.73 -0.47
CA LEU A 107 -1.49 -8.52 -1.24
C LEU A 107 -2.00 -7.34 -0.38
N PRO A 108 -3.02 -7.49 0.51
CA PRO A 108 -3.49 -6.38 1.34
C PRO A 108 -2.43 -5.80 2.24
N HIS A 109 -1.60 -6.63 2.87
CA HIS A 109 -0.57 -6.14 3.80
C HIS A 109 0.54 -5.39 3.06
N VAL A 110 0.93 -5.86 1.86
CA VAL A 110 1.89 -5.12 1.01
C VAL A 110 1.34 -3.75 0.64
N LEU A 111 0.07 -3.67 0.22
CA LEU A 111 -0.55 -2.39 -0.14
C LEU A 111 -0.70 -1.46 1.08
N GLU A 112 -1.12 -1.98 2.23
CA GLU A 112 -1.21 -1.18 3.45
C GLU A 112 0.15 -0.59 3.85
N ALA A 113 1.20 -1.41 3.79
CA ALA A 113 2.55 -0.98 4.12
C ALA A 113 3.14 0.01 3.12
N VAL A 114 2.74 -0.02 1.84
CA VAL A 114 3.27 0.89 0.80
C VAL A 114 2.47 2.20 0.71
N ILE A 115 1.16 2.15 0.95
CA ILE A 115 0.27 3.32 0.89
C ILE A 115 0.42 4.22 2.13
N SER A 116 0.86 3.67 3.26
CA SER A 116 0.96 4.40 4.52
C SER A 116 2.22 5.27 4.67
N VAL A 117 3.24 5.14 3.80
CA VAL A 117 4.60 5.74 3.96
C VAL A 117 4.93 6.89 3.02
#